data_AF-G0PKZ3-F1
#
_entry.id   AF-G0PKZ3-F1
#
_cell.length_a   1.000
_cell.length_b   1.000
_cell.length_c   1.000
_cell.angle_alpha   90.00
_cell.angle_beta   90.00
_cell.angle_gamma   90.00
#
_symmetry.space_group_name_H-M   'P 1'
#
loop_
_entity.id
_entity.type
_entity.pdbx_description
1 polymer ?
#
loop_
_entity_poly.entity_id
_entity_poly.type
_entity_poly.pdbx_seq_one_letter_code
_entity_poly.pdbx_strand_id
1 'polypeptide(L)'
;MVDTISVLNPIHLEMSVDPQDSIRISARSTTSSSASTSSDSELMSPRAEELLRMQAELRATRTALAEKDKKMTQIQTTVDEEEAYKMVNSAEERREKAEKLLNESRLEVEVLQAEVRALKELISAPGMGKNHFKQTTSPEHKSTLSKLFNSTSSSKKPHQKESGSDKKKASSLPSTSSYSHQNSTEEREQKEADAVEEIDPILFAEFESWREAGHPDKSHPFIDRVLMEEVEPCMLFENSELASEVMLAIRENRVQLEPLNELKPSVRICSLTNASRFCPYRVRTGDEGEQWHFVSLIARNRIAAVCDFYTCIRYLSQGLIKPGPRDSYFHVVNLRKNMSLAKLGLGFVPRSNIRHH
;
A
#
# COMPACT_ATOMS: atom_id res chain seq x y z
N MET A 1 -26.72 36.67 -19.39
CA MET A 1 -28.04 36.27 -18.86
C MET A 1 -28.08 34.76 -18.87
N VAL A 2 -28.80 34.20 -17.89
CA VAL A 2 -29.18 32.79 -17.73
C VAL A 2 -28.18 31.91 -16.95
N ASP A 3 -28.52 31.78 -15.66
CA ASP A 3 -28.58 30.59 -14.79
C ASP A 3 -27.32 29.89 -14.28
N THR A 4 -26.95 30.33 -13.07
CA THR A 4 -26.17 29.65 -12.03
C THR A 4 -26.91 28.42 -11.46
N ILE A 5 -26.26 27.25 -11.46
CA ILE A 5 -26.62 26.12 -10.60
C ILE A 5 -25.46 25.84 -9.63
N SER A 6 -25.86 25.74 -8.37
CA SER A 6 -25.06 25.77 -7.14
C SER A 6 -24.28 24.47 -6.88
N VAL A 7 -23.04 24.64 -6.44
CA VAL A 7 -22.20 23.60 -5.84
C VAL A 7 -22.61 23.43 -4.37
N LEU A 8 -23.01 22.22 -3.97
CA LEU A 8 -23.24 21.88 -2.56
C LEU A 8 -21.88 21.65 -1.88
N ASN A 9 -21.47 22.60 -1.05
CA ASN A 9 -20.39 22.43 -0.07
C ASN A 9 -20.94 21.90 1.26
N PRO A 10 -20.13 21.18 2.07
CA PRO A 10 -20.56 20.63 3.36
C PRO A 10 -20.72 21.74 4.40
N ILE A 11 -21.86 21.75 5.10
CA ILE A 11 -22.11 22.64 6.23
C ILE A 11 -21.30 22.12 7.44
N HIS A 12 -20.26 22.86 7.79
CA HIS A 12 -19.60 22.81 9.10
C HIS A 12 -20.46 23.61 10.08
N LEU A 13 -21.14 22.95 11.00
CA LEU A 13 -21.90 23.63 12.06
C LEU A 13 -21.03 23.68 13.32
N GLU A 14 -20.27 24.77 13.48
CA GLU A 14 -19.82 25.21 14.80
C GLU A 14 -21.04 25.70 15.57
N MET A 15 -21.33 25.08 16.73
CA MET A 15 -22.22 25.67 17.72
C MET A 15 -21.39 26.09 18.93
N SER A 16 -21.16 27.40 18.98
CA SER A 16 -20.73 28.15 20.16
C SER A 16 -21.72 27.91 21.30
N VAL A 17 -21.22 27.50 22.46
CA VAL A 17 -21.97 27.41 23.70
C VAL A 17 -21.73 28.71 24.46
N ASP A 18 -22.77 29.52 24.62
CA ASP A 18 -22.81 30.53 25.68
C ASP A 18 -24.00 30.25 26.62
N PRO A 19 -23.79 30.25 27.96
CA PRO A 19 -24.77 29.81 28.92
C PRO A 19 -25.53 31.02 29.46
N GLN A 20 -26.87 31.01 29.37
CA GLN A 20 -27.82 31.52 30.36
C GLN A 20 -29.20 31.49 29.73
N ASP A 21 -30.08 30.61 30.22
CA ASP A 21 -31.46 31.03 30.38
C ASP A 21 -32.12 30.32 31.56
N SER A 22 -32.57 31.15 32.48
CA SER A 22 -33.04 30.83 33.80
C SER A 22 -34.56 30.90 33.80
N ILE A 23 -35.23 29.74 33.66
CA ILE A 23 -36.69 29.70 33.80
C ILE A 23 -37.05 29.30 35.22
N ARG A 24 -37.32 30.35 36.01
CA ARG A 24 -38.02 30.32 37.30
C ARG A 24 -39.35 29.58 37.17
N ILE A 25 -39.55 28.55 37.98
CA ILE A 25 -40.91 28.12 38.37
C ILE A 25 -41.05 28.41 39.86
N SER A 26 -41.95 29.34 40.15
CA SER A 26 -42.27 29.84 41.49
C SER A 26 -43.15 28.82 42.22
N ALA A 27 -42.62 28.18 43.25
CA ALA A 27 -43.39 27.37 44.18
C ALA A 27 -43.90 28.28 45.32
N ARG A 28 -45.21 28.55 45.32
CA ARG A 28 -45.91 29.19 46.44
C ARG A 28 -46.45 28.11 47.38
N SER A 29 -45.85 28.01 48.55
CA SER A 29 -46.29 27.15 49.66
C SER A 29 -47.30 27.90 50.55
N THR A 30 -48.44 27.27 50.83
CA THR A 30 -49.35 27.47 51.99
C THR A 30 -50.55 26.55 51.76
N THR A 31 -51.12 25.72 52.64
CA THR A 31 -50.92 25.31 54.04
C THR A 31 -51.91 24.14 54.29
N SER A 32 -51.66 23.37 55.37
CA SER A 32 -52.63 22.66 56.23
C SER A 32 -53.37 21.39 55.76
N SER A 33 -52.92 20.28 56.36
CA SER A 33 -53.67 19.41 57.30
C SER A 33 -54.78 18.45 56.84
N SER A 34 -54.63 17.22 57.35
CA SER A 34 -55.62 16.21 57.78
C SER A 34 -56.38 15.35 56.75
N ALA A 35 -55.97 14.07 56.75
CA ALA A 35 -56.77 12.84 56.77
C ALA A 35 -58.13 12.81 56.04
N SER A 36 -58.24 12.00 55.00
CA SER A 36 -59.13 10.81 54.97
C SER A 36 -59.12 10.15 53.59
N THR A 37 -59.25 8.82 53.65
CA THR A 37 -59.67 7.88 52.61
C THR A 37 -60.36 8.47 51.37
N SER A 38 -59.85 8.16 50.17
CA SER A 38 -60.65 7.57 49.09
C SER A 38 -59.78 7.34 47.86
N SER A 39 -60.14 6.29 47.15
CA SER A 39 -59.69 5.93 45.81
C SER A 39 -59.63 7.14 44.88
N ASP A 40 -58.52 7.31 44.18
CA ASP A 40 -58.59 7.82 42.81
C ASP A 40 -57.44 7.23 41.98
N SER A 41 -57.86 6.40 41.04
CA SER A 41 -57.08 5.99 39.89
C SER A 41 -56.88 7.24 39.03
N GLU A 42 -55.76 7.95 39.19
CA GLU A 42 -55.36 8.99 38.24
C GLU A 42 -55.09 8.33 36.88
N LEU A 43 -56.14 8.27 36.06
CA LEU A 43 -56.07 7.92 34.66
C LEU A 43 -55.28 9.03 33.95
N MET A 44 -53.96 8.85 33.85
CA MET A 44 -53.12 9.73 33.06
C MET A 44 -53.69 9.81 31.64
N SER A 45 -53.86 11.03 31.12
CA SER A 45 -54.34 11.21 29.74
C SER A 45 -53.41 10.45 28.79
N PRO A 46 -53.92 9.73 27.77
CA PRO A 46 -53.08 9.01 26.80
C PRO A 46 -52.00 9.89 26.15
N ARG A 47 -52.25 11.20 26.07
CA ARG A 47 -51.28 12.20 25.58
C ARG A 47 -50.15 12.48 26.57
N ALA A 48 -50.41 12.41 27.88
CA ALA A 48 -49.41 12.57 28.92
C ALA A 48 -48.50 11.34 29.00
N GLU A 49 -49.05 10.13 28.87
CA GLU A 49 -48.28 8.89 28.78
C GLU A 49 -47.36 8.88 27.56
N GLU A 50 -47.87 9.31 26.40
CA GLU A 50 -47.07 9.39 25.17
C GLU A 50 -45.93 10.42 25.27
N LEU A 51 -46.20 11.59 25.85
CA LEU A 51 -45.16 12.60 26.10
C LEU A 51 -44.09 12.08 27.06
N LEU A 52 -44.48 11.35 28.11
CA LEU A 52 -43.54 10.77 29.07
C LEU A 52 -42.67 9.69 28.42
N ARG A 53 -43.26 8.86 27.54
CA ARG A 53 -42.55 7.84 26.76
C ARG A 53 -41.53 8.47 25.82
N MET A 54 -41.94 9.46 25.03
CA MET A 54 -41.06 10.19 24.12
C MET A 54 -39.93 10.91 24.88
N GLN A 55 -40.21 11.46 26.07
CA GLN A 55 -39.19 12.08 26.92
C GLN A 55 -38.21 11.05 27.52
N ALA A 56 -38.66 9.81 27.78
CA ALA A 56 -37.79 8.72 28.20
C ALA A 56 -36.89 8.25 27.05
N GLU A 57 -37.43 8.14 25.84
CA GLU A 57 -36.68 7.78 24.63
C GLU A 57 -35.64 8.85 24.25
N LEU A 58 -36.00 10.13 24.32
CA LEU A 58 -35.05 11.25 24.13
C LEU A 58 -33.93 11.25 25.17
N ARG A 59 -34.22 10.85 26.42
CA ARG A 59 -33.19 10.70 27.45
C ARG A 59 -32.27 9.52 27.15
N ALA A 60 -32.83 8.37 26.77
CA ALA A 60 -32.07 7.17 26.44
C ALA A 60 -31.14 7.39 25.22
N THR A 61 -31.64 8.05 24.19
CA THR A 61 -30.86 8.41 22.99
C THR A 61 -29.74 9.41 23.32
N ARG A 62 -30.01 10.44 24.14
CA ARG A 62 -28.96 11.36 24.63
C ARG A 62 -27.87 10.64 25.42
N THR A 63 -28.24 9.71 26.29
CA THR A 63 -27.24 8.93 27.05
C THR A 63 -26.42 8.01 26.14
N ALA A 64 -27.03 7.40 25.14
CA ALA A 64 -26.33 6.55 24.17
C ALA A 64 -25.36 7.36 23.30
N LEU A 65 -25.72 8.58 22.90
CA LEU A 65 -24.83 9.49 22.18
C LEU A 65 -23.63 9.88 23.05
N ALA A 66 -23.86 10.28 24.30
CA ALA A 66 -22.76 10.63 25.21
C ALA A 66 -21.79 9.46 25.46
N GLU A 67 -22.30 8.22 25.52
CA GLU A 67 -21.45 7.04 25.63
C GLU A 67 -20.64 6.78 24.35
N LYS A 68 -21.25 6.96 23.17
CA LYS A 68 -20.56 6.84 21.88
C LYS A 68 -19.48 7.91 21.71
N ASP A 69 -19.76 9.16 22.09
CA ASP A 69 -18.78 10.25 22.05
C ASP A 69 -17.59 9.94 22.96
N LYS A 70 -17.85 9.47 24.18
CA LYS A 70 -16.77 9.05 25.09
C LYS A 70 -15.90 7.94 24.50
N LYS A 71 -16.51 6.92 23.87
CA LYS A 71 -15.76 5.84 23.21
C LYS A 71 -14.97 6.33 22.01
N MET A 72 -15.53 7.26 21.23
CA MET A 72 -14.85 7.87 20.10
C MET A 72 -13.63 8.66 20.55
N THR A 73 -13.75 9.50 21.58
CA THR A 73 -12.61 10.22 22.17
C THR A 73 -11.55 9.25 22.68
N GLN A 74 -11.95 8.18 23.38
CA GLN A 74 -11.01 7.19 23.89
C GLN A 74 -10.24 6.47 22.76
N ILE A 75 -10.94 6.03 21.70
CA ILE A 75 -10.31 5.40 20.54
C ILE A 75 -9.36 6.39 19.86
N GLN A 76 -9.79 7.64 19.67
CA GLN A 76 -8.96 8.68 19.08
C GLN A 76 -7.66 8.86 19.87
N THR A 77 -7.75 9.02 21.20
CA THR A 77 -6.55 9.16 22.05
C THR A 77 -5.62 7.95 21.96
N THR A 78 -6.16 6.72 21.94
CA THR A 78 -5.32 5.51 21.86
C THR A 78 -4.63 5.37 20.51
N VAL A 79 -5.32 5.70 19.42
CA VAL A 79 -4.75 5.64 18.06
C VAL A 79 -3.66 6.70 17.92
N ASP A 80 -3.91 7.92 18.40
CA ASP A 80 -2.93 9.01 18.34
C ASP A 80 -1.67 8.68 19.16
N GLU A 81 -1.83 8.10 20.36
CA GLU A 81 -0.71 7.66 21.19
C GLU A 81 0.08 6.53 20.52
N GLU A 82 -0.58 5.45 20.07
CA GLU A 82 0.08 4.32 19.41
C GLU A 82 0.80 4.74 18.12
N GLU A 83 0.19 5.62 17.32
CA GLU A 83 0.80 6.13 16.09
C GLU A 83 2.00 7.02 16.40
N ALA A 84 1.92 7.90 17.40
CA ALA A 84 3.05 8.70 17.85
C ALA A 84 4.22 7.83 18.34
N TYR A 85 3.94 6.82 19.18
CA TYR A 85 4.97 5.86 19.63
C TYR A 85 5.62 5.12 18.45
N LYS A 86 4.83 4.68 17.48
CA LYS A 86 5.35 4.00 16.27
C LYS A 86 6.22 4.92 15.43
N MET A 87 5.81 6.17 15.23
CA MET A 87 6.58 7.16 14.46
C MET A 87 7.92 7.48 15.12
N VAL A 88 7.92 7.69 16.45
CA VAL A 88 9.13 7.98 17.22
C VAL A 88 10.10 6.80 17.17
N ASN A 89 9.63 5.58 17.45
CA ASN A 89 10.48 4.39 17.42
C ASN A 89 11.07 4.14 16.03
N SER A 90 10.25 4.31 14.97
CA SER A 90 10.74 4.17 13.59
C SER A 90 11.78 5.25 13.22
N ALA A 91 11.64 6.45 13.75
CA ALA A 91 12.61 7.52 13.54
C ALA A 91 13.92 7.26 14.29
N GLU A 92 13.83 6.75 15.53
CA GLU A 92 14.99 6.40 16.33
C GLU A 92 15.78 5.23 15.73
N GLU A 93 15.10 4.17 15.28
CA GLU A 93 15.73 3.05 14.58
C GLU A 93 16.45 3.51 13.30
N ARG A 94 15.83 4.42 12.54
CA ARG A 94 16.46 5.02 11.35
C ARG A 94 17.70 5.83 11.70
N ARG A 95 17.66 6.60 12.79
CA ARG A 95 18.79 7.38 13.28
C ARG A 95 19.95 6.48 13.71
N GLU A 96 19.67 5.44 14.49
CA GLU A 96 20.68 4.47 14.95
C GLU A 96 21.37 3.77 13.76
N LYS A 97 20.58 3.36 12.76
CA LYS A 97 21.13 2.75 11.53
C LYS A 97 22.02 3.72 10.75
N ALA A 98 21.63 4.99 10.65
CA ALA A 98 22.41 6.02 9.97
C ALA A 98 23.72 6.34 10.72
N GLU A 99 23.68 6.44 12.05
CA GLU A 99 24.86 6.66 12.88
C GLU A 99 25.86 5.49 12.76
N LYS A 100 25.36 4.25 12.71
CA LYS A 100 26.20 3.06 12.50
C LYS A 100 26.92 3.09 11.15
N LEU A 101 26.17 3.34 10.06
CA LEU A 101 26.75 3.41 8.71
C LEU A 101 27.76 4.56 8.58
N LEU A 102 27.49 5.70 9.22
CA LEU A 102 28.43 6.82 9.27
C LEU A 102 29.73 6.42 9.96
N ASN A 103 29.65 5.66 11.06
CA ASN A 103 30.84 5.20 11.76
C ASN A 103 31.64 4.17 10.95
N GLU A 104 30.97 3.26 10.25
CA GLU A 104 31.62 2.29 9.33
C GLU A 104 32.34 3.00 8.19
N SER A 105 31.67 3.94 7.51
CA SER A 105 32.29 4.73 6.44
C SER A 105 33.47 5.58 6.95
N ARG A 106 33.36 6.13 8.16
CA ARG A 106 34.47 6.86 8.79
C ARG A 106 35.70 5.97 9.00
N LEU A 107 35.50 4.73 9.44
CA LEU A 107 36.60 3.77 9.62
C LEU A 107 37.23 3.39 8.27
N GLU A 108 36.43 3.20 7.21
CA GLU A 108 36.97 2.94 5.86
C GLU A 108 37.82 4.10 5.34
N VAL A 109 37.35 5.34 5.55
CA VAL A 109 38.12 6.54 5.19
C VAL A 109 39.45 6.59 5.95
N GLU A 110 39.46 6.25 7.24
CA GLU A 110 40.70 6.21 8.04
C GLU A 110 41.70 5.16 7.51
N VAL A 111 41.22 3.97 7.11
CA VAL A 111 42.06 2.93 6.50
C VAL A 111 42.62 3.39 5.16
N LEU A 112 41.78 3.91 4.27
CA LEU A 112 42.21 4.41 2.96
C LEU A 112 43.21 5.57 3.10
N GLN A 113 43.00 6.46 4.07
CA GLN A 113 43.95 7.54 4.37
C GLN A 113 45.30 6.98 4.84
N ALA A 114 45.33 5.90 5.62
CA ALA A 114 46.56 5.23 6.03
C ALA A 114 47.27 4.57 4.85
N GLU A 115 46.55 3.90 3.96
CA GLU A 115 47.12 3.30 2.74
C GLU A 115 47.73 4.35 1.81
N VAL A 116 47.01 5.44 1.55
CA VAL A 116 47.52 6.56 0.74
C VAL A 116 48.77 7.16 1.36
N ARG A 117 48.83 7.28 2.69
CA ARG A 117 50.02 7.77 3.40
C ARG A 117 51.21 6.82 3.18
N ALA A 118 51.01 5.51 3.33
CA ALA A 118 52.05 4.50 3.10
C ALA A 118 52.55 4.47 1.64
N LEU A 119 51.62 4.56 0.68
CA LEU A 119 51.97 4.63 -0.75
C LEU A 119 52.78 5.88 -1.08
N LYS A 120 52.41 7.04 -0.51
CA LYS A 120 53.18 8.29 -0.66
C LYS A 120 54.60 8.15 -0.11
N GLU A 121 54.78 7.47 1.01
CA GLU A 121 56.09 7.21 1.60
C GLU A 121 56.95 6.30 0.71
N LEU A 122 56.38 5.22 0.17
CA LEU A 122 57.06 4.34 -0.79
C LEU A 122 57.50 5.07 -2.06
N ILE A 123 56.67 5.96 -2.59
CA ILE A 123 57.00 6.75 -3.78
C ILE A 123 58.07 7.81 -3.48
N SER A 124 58.08 8.35 -2.26
CA SER A 124 59.02 9.38 -1.83
C SER A 124 60.36 8.81 -1.36
N ALA A 125 60.46 7.50 -1.16
CA ALA A 125 61.70 6.81 -0.80
C ALA A 125 62.68 6.82 -2.00
N PRO A 126 63.85 7.49 -1.91
CA PRO A 126 64.78 7.58 -3.03
C PRO A 126 65.49 6.23 -3.23
N GLY A 127 65.28 5.55 -4.37
CA GLY A 127 66.15 4.44 -4.78
C GLY A 127 65.57 3.26 -5.56
N MET A 128 64.25 3.15 -5.80
CA MET A 128 63.68 2.02 -6.56
C MET A 128 62.59 2.47 -7.54
N GLY A 129 62.99 2.88 -8.73
CA GLY A 129 62.05 3.16 -9.81
C GLY A 129 62.74 3.09 -11.17
N LYS A 130 62.69 1.91 -11.80
CA LYS A 130 62.64 1.77 -13.28
C LYS A 130 62.53 0.35 -13.87
N ASN A 131 62.68 -0.74 -13.10
CA ASN A 131 62.91 -2.06 -13.74
C ASN A 131 61.86 -3.16 -13.50
N HIS A 132 60.58 -2.85 -13.28
CA HIS A 132 59.59 -3.92 -13.06
C HIS A 132 58.21 -3.72 -13.69
N PHE A 133 58.11 -3.02 -14.83
CA PHE A 133 56.82 -2.87 -15.54
C PHE A 133 56.77 -3.50 -16.95
N LYS A 134 57.74 -4.35 -17.34
CA LYS A 134 57.76 -4.96 -18.68
C LYS A 134 58.19 -6.43 -18.70
N GLN A 135 57.49 -7.28 -17.94
CA GLN A 135 57.39 -8.74 -18.10
C GLN A 135 56.47 -9.17 -16.95
N THR A 136 55.17 -9.37 -17.16
CA THR A 136 54.61 -10.60 -17.71
C THR A 136 53.22 -10.34 -18.30
N THR A 137 52.94 -10.96 -19.45
CA THR A 137 51.61 -11.14 -20.02
C THR A 137 51.16 -12.57 -19.76
N SER A 138 49.88 -12.73 -19.37
CA SER A 138 49.07 -13.96 -19.23
C SER A 138 48.74 -14.39 -17.78
N PRO A 139 47.49 -14.83 -17.51
CA PRO A 139 46.76 -14.57 -16.27
C PRO A 139 46.91 -15.71 -15.25
N GLU A 140 46.79 -15.36 -13.96
CA GLU A 140 46.42 -16.21 -12.81
C GLU A 140 47.19 -15.80 -11.55
N HIS A 141 46.78 -14.72 -10.90
CA HIS A 141 47.07 -14.56 -9.46
C HIS A 141 45.86 -13.94 -8.77
N LYS A 142 44.93 -14.82 -8.38
CA LYS A 142 43.95 -14.53 -7.34
C LYS A 142 44.71 -14.16 -6.07
N SER A 143 44.47 -12.93 -5.62
CA SER A 143 45.02 -12.31 -4.43
C SER A 143 44.92 -13.22 -3.20
N THR A 144 46.05 -13.33 -2.53
CA THR A 144 46.38 -14.05 -1.30
C THR A 144 45.74 -13.40 -0.06
N LEU A 145 44.41 -13.28 -0.04
CA LEU A 145 43.66 -12.91 1.18
C LEU A 145 42.54 -13.92 1.54
N SER A 146 42.27 -14.91 0.68
CA SER A 146 41.25 -15.95 0.94
C SER A 146 41.68 -17.08 1.90
N LYS A 147 42.88 -17.00 2.50
CA LYS A 147 43.46 -18.07 3.35
C LYS A 147 43.38 -17.83 4.86
N LEU A 148 42.75 -16.76 5.34
CA LEU A 148 42.57 -16.53 6.78
C LEU A 148 41.23 -17.02 7.34
N PHE A 149 40.26 -17.43 6.51
CA PHE A 149 38.90 -17.73 6.99
C PHE A 149 38.39 -19.16 6.74
N ASN A 150 39.21 -20.09 6.24
CA ASN A 150 38.77 -21.47 6.04
C ASN A 150 39.79 -22.50 6.54
N SER A 151 39.78 -22.74 7.85
CA SER A 151 40.41 -23.91 8.48
C SER A 151 39.44 -24.57 9.47
N THR A 152 38.54 -25.41 8.96
CA THR A 152 38.04 -26.54 9.74
C THR A 152 38.33 -27.84 8.98
N SER A 153 39.13 -28.63 9.68
CA SER A 153 39.84 -29.82 9.26
C SER A 153 38.94 -30.99 8.90
N SER A 154 39.19 -31.62 7.75
CA SER A 154 38.86 -33.02 7.52
C SER A 154 40.10 -33.76 7.02
N SER A 155 40.63 -34.67 7.85
CA SER A 155 41.19 -35.96 7.41
C SER A 155 41.74 -36.82 8.55
N LYS A 156 41.09 -37.99 8.69
CA LYS A 156 41.65 -39.35 8.89
C LYS A 156 42.35 -39.70 10.23
N LYS A 157 41.70 -40.62 10.97
CA LYS A 157 42.29 -41.55 11.95
C LYS A 157 42.99 -42.74 11.25
N PRO A 158 43.89 -43.45 11.96
CA PRO A 158 44.00 -44.91 11.94
C PRO A 158 43.66 -45.57 13.31
N HIS A 159 43.44 -46.89 13.27
CA HIS A 159 43.13 -47.94 14.30
C HIS A 159 43.61 -47.69 15.77
N GLN A 160 43.06 -48.27 16.86
CA GLN A 160 42.46 -49.59 17.14
C GLN A 160 41.79 -49.60 18.56
N LYS A 161 40.77 -50.46 18.75
CA LYS A 161 40.24 -51.18 19.95
C LYS A 161 39.95 -50.55 21.34
N GLU A 162 38.76 -50.95 21.82
CA GLU A 162 38.31 -51.37 23.17
C GLU A 162 37.74 -50.40 24.24
N SER A 163 36.46 -50.66 24.54
CA SER A 163 35.75 -50.66 25.84
C SER A 163 35.44 -49.35 26.57
N GLY A 164 34.23 -49.28 27.14
CA GLY A 164 33.89 -48.37 28.24
C GLY A 164 32.63 -47.55 28.04
N SER A 165 31.61 -47.84 28.85
CA SER A 165 30.35 -47.12 29.04
C SER A 165 30.51 -45.67 29.48
N ASP A 166 29.62 -44.77 29.05
CA ASP A 166 28.69 -43.98 29.88
C ASP A 166 28.24 -42.62 29.29
N LYS A 167 27.04 -42.25 29.73
CA LYS A 167 26.13 -41.14 29.40
C LYS A 167 26.76 -39.73 29.32
N LYS A 168 26.28 -38.86 28.40
CA LYS A 168 25.67 -37.52 28.67
C LYS A 168 25.42 -36.64 27.41
N LYS A 169 24.18 -36.13 27.33
CA LYS A 169 23.66 -34.78 26.98
C LYS A 169 24.16 -33.97 25.75
N ALA A 170 23.12 -33.52 25.03
CA ALA A 170 22.88 -32.20 24.42
C ALA A 170 23.46 -31.90 23.02
N SER A 171 22.55 -31.90 22.04
CA SER A 171 22.66 -31.29 20.72
C SER A 171 22.39 -29.78 20.78
N SER A 172 23.38 -28.96 20.49
CA SER A 172 23.21 -27.52 20.24
C SER A 172 22.91 -27.27 18.76
N LEU A 173 21.74 -26.71 18.47
CA LEU A 173 21.38 -26.12 17.16
C LEU A 173 22.21 -24.85 16.92
N PRO A 174 22.57 -24.52 15.67
CA PRO A 174 23.29 -23.28 15.35
C PRO A 174 22.36 -22.06 15.42
N SER A 175 22.93 -20.94 15.90
CA SER A 175 22.28 -19.65 16.16
C SER A 175 21.67 -18.99 14.91
N THR A 176 20.48 -18.42 15.06
CA THR A 176 19.65 -17.81 14.00
C THR A 176 20.05 -16.38 13.60
N SER A 177 21.15 -15.82 14.12
CA SER A 177 21.45 -14.38 13.97
C SER A 177 22.09 -13.99 12.63
N SER A 178 22.56 -14.95 11.82
CA SER A 178 23.10 -14.68 10.49
C SER A 178 22.02 -14.49 9.43
N TYR A 179 20.83 -15.06 9.65
CA TYR A 179 19.70 -14.99 8.70
C TYR A 179 19.01 -13.61 8.71
N SER A 180 19.02 -12.90 9.84
CA SER A 180 18.34 -11.61 10.00
C SER A 180 19.07 -10.44 9.31
N HIS A 181 20.40 -10.49 9.19
CA HIS A 181 21.16 -9.41 8.54
C HIS A 181 21.10 -9.46 7.00
N GLN A 182 21.02 -10.65 6.41
CA GLN A 182 20.89 -10.83 4.96
C GLN A 182 19.55 -10.28 4.45
N ASN A 183 18.44 -10.64 5.10
CA ASN A 183 17.10 -10.16 4.74
C ASN A 183 16.99 -8.62 4.77
N SER A 184 17.63 -7.95 5.74
CA SER A 184 17.55 -6.48 5.88
C SER A 184 18.32 -5.70 4.80
N THR A 185 19.30 -6.35 4.17
CA THR A 185 20.11 -5.77 3.11
C THR A 185 19.42 -5.96 1.77
N GLU A 186 18.90 -7.17 1.51
CA GLU A 186 18.11 -7.50 0.32
C GLU A 186 16.81 -6.66 0.23
N GLU A 187 16.10 -6.46 1.34
CA GLU A 187 14.89 -5.62 1.37
C GLU A 187 15.21 -4.15 1.06
N ARG A 188 16.39 -3.67 1.49
CA ARG A 188 16.85 -2.31 1.20
C ARG A 188 17.24 -2.16 -0.27
N GLU A 189 17.99 -3.12 -0.81
CA GLU A 189 18.39 -3.13 -2.22
C GLU A 189 17.18 -3.18 -3.14
N GLN A 190 16.17 -4.02 -2.83
CA GLN A 190 14.93 -4.07 -3.60
C GLN A 190 14.16 -2.73 -3.52
N LYS A 191 14.12 -2.10 -2.34
CA LYS A 191 13.46 -0.81 -2.16
C LYS A 191 14.18 0.33 -2.89
N GLU A 192 15.51 0.28 -2.94
CA GLU A 192 16.32 1.23 -3.71
C GLU A 192 16.11 1.00 -5.21
N ALA A 193 16.10 -0.25 -5.68
CA ALA A 193 15.79 -0.60 -7.06
C ALA A 193 14.38 -0.16 -7.48
N ASP A 194 13.38 -0.33 -6.62
CA ASP A 194 11.99 0.09 -6.86
C ASP A 194 11.83 1.62 -6.88
N ALA A 195 12.80 2.38 -6.34
CA ALA A 195 12.79 3.84 -6.29
C ALA A 195 13.46 4.51 -7.49
N VAL A 196 14.20 3.76 -8.30
CA VAL A 196 14.88 4.29 -9.49
C VAL A 196 13.89 4.42 -10.65
N GLU A 197 13.67 5.67 -11.08
CA GLU A 197 12.86 6.02 -12.25
C GLU A 197 13.74 6.60 -13.36
N GLU A 198 14.16 5.74 -14.29
CA GLU A 198 14.89 6.16 -15.50
C GLU A 198 13.99 6.18 -16.72
N ILE A 199 14.19 7.18 -17.58
CA ILE A 199 13.42 7.33 -18.81
C ILE A 199 14.13 6.56 -19.93
N ASP A 200 13.42 5.60 -20.51
CA ASP A 200 13.81 5.04 -21.80
C ASP A 200 13.58 6.11 -22.90
N PRO A 201 14.61 6.54 -23.64
CA PRO A 201 14.49 7.63 -24.60
C PRO A 201 13.66 7.26 -25.84
N ILE A 202 13.57 5.98 -26.21
CA ILE A 202 12.80 5.52 -27.38
C ILE A 202 11.32 5.51 -27.04
N LEU A 203 10.95 4.92 -25.90
CA LEU A 203 9.58 4.88 -25.43
C LEU A 203 9.07 6.27 -25.06
N PHE A 204 9.94 7.12 -24.50
CA PHE A 204 9.58 8.50 -24.20
C PHE A 204 9.31 9.32 -25.45
N ALA A 205 10.17 9.26 -26.48
CA ALA A 205 9.94 9.98 -27.73
C ALA A 205 8.62 9.58 -28.41
N GLU A 206 8.27 8.29 -28.38
CA GLU A 206 6.97 7.82 -28.88
C GLU A 206 5.79 8.34 -28.05
N PHE A 207 5.92 8.34 -26.73
CA PHE A 207 4.94 8.93 -25.82
C PHE A 207 4.76 10.43 -26.05
N GLU A 208 5.85 11.18 -26.29
CA GLU A 208 5.77 12.61 -26.60
C GLU A 208 5.04 12.87 -27.92
N SER A 209 5.36 12.11 -28.97
CA SER A 209 4.61 12.14 -30.24
C SER A 209 3.11 11.91 -30.03
N TRP A 210 2.75 10.94 -29.18
CA TRP A 210 1.35 10.66 -28.85
C TRP A 210 0.67 11.82 -28.11
N ARG A 211 1.38 12.43 -27.16
CA ARG A 211 0.90 13.60 -26.41
C ARG A 211 0.70 14.80 -27.32
N GLU A 212 1.64 15.09 -28.21
CA GLU A 212 1.57 16.18 -29.19
C GLU A 212 0.44 15.98 -30.21
N ALA A 213 0.13 14.73 -30.56
CA ALA A 213 -1.01 14.37 -31.40
C ALA A 213 -2.38 14.52 -30.71
N GLY A 214 -2.43 14.99 -29.46
CA GLY A 214 -3.67 15.23 -28.72
C GLY A 214 -4.23 13.99 -28.04
N HIS A 215 -3.39 13.04 -27.64
CA HIS A 215 -3.78 11.83 -26.93
C HIS A 215 -4.83 10.98 -27.69
N PRO A 216 -4.59 10.64 -28.98
CA PRO A 216 -5.51 9.80 -29.73
C PRO A 216 -5.73 8.46 -29.00
N ASP A 217 -6.95 7.96 -29.00
CA ASP A 217 -7.34 6.72 -28.32
C ASP A 217 -7.13 5.46 -29.18
N LYS A 218 -6.81 5.64 -30.47
CA LYS A 218 -6.58 4.61 -31.50
C LYS A 218 -5.61 5.12 -32.57
N SER A 219 -5.06 4.21 -33.38
CA SER A 219 -4.33 4.54 -34.61
C SER A 219 -3.10 5.41 -34.39
N HIS A 220 -2.40 5.20 -33.27
CA HIS A 220 -1.12 5.85 -32.97
C HIS A 220 -0.13 4.78 -32.46
N PRO A 221 1.14 4.78 -32.92
CA PRO A 221 2.12 3.74 -32.56
C PRO A 221 2.22 3.45 -31.07
N PHE A 222 2.22 4.51 -30.25
CA PHE A 222 2.16 4.40 -28.79
C PHE A 222 0.98 3.55 -28.29
N ILE A 223 -0.24 3.87 -28.72
CA ILE A 223 -1.45 3.16 -28.29
C ILE A 223 -1.45 1.74 -28.84
N ASP A 224 -1.12 1.56 -30.12
CA ASP A 224 -1.11 0.25 -30.76
C ASP A 224 -0.14 -0.71 -30.06
N ARG A 225 1.02 -0.20 -29.61
CA ARG A 225 1.96 -0.95 -28.78
C ARG A 225 1.34 -1.36 -27.45
N VAL A 226 0.72 -0.42 -26.72
CA VAL A 226 0.10 -0.73 -25.41
C VAL A 226 -1.05 -1.74 -25.57
N LEU A 227 -1.80 -1.62 -26.67
CA LEU A 227 -2.88 -2.56 -26.97
C LEU A 227 -2.33 -3.98 -27.18
N MET A 228 -1.29 -4.12 -28.00
CA MET A 228 -0.68 -5.42 -28.33
C MET A 228 0.07 -6.03 -27.15
N GLU A 229 0.89 -5.25 -26.43
CA GLU A 229 1.79 -5.76 -25.40
C GLU A 229 1.09 -6.00 -24.06
N GLU A 230 0.05 -5.23 -23.72
CA GLU A 230 -0.59 -5.29 -22.42
C GLU A 230 -2.10 -5.52 -22.46
N VAL A 231 -2.86 -4.72 -23.20
CA VAL A 231 -4.34 -4.77 -23.13
C VAL A 231 -4.87 -6.09 -23.67
N GLU A 232 -4.45 -6.51 -24.86
CA GLU A 232 -4.89 -7.76 -25.47
C GLU A 232 -4.51 -8.98 -24.60
N PRO A 233 -3.26 -9.13 -24.11
CA PRO A 233 -2.92 -10.15 -23.13
C PRO A 233 -3.70 -10.06 -21.82
N CYS A 234 -4.06 -8.86 -21.33
CA CYS A 234 -4.91 -8.70 -20.15
C CYS A 234 -6.37 -9.11 -20.40
N MET A 235 -6.83 -9.10 -21.64
CA MET A 235 -8.22 -9.41 -21.98
C MET A 235 -8.41 -10.79 -22.64
N LEU A 236 -7.31 -11.54 -22.80
CA LEU A 236 -7.35 -12.94 -23.23
C LEU A 236 -7.97 -13.85 -22.16
N PHE A 237 -9.26 -14.10 -22.27
CA PHE A 237 -10.02 -15.02 -21.42
C PHE A 237 -10.59 -16.18 -22.23
N GLU A 238 -10.93 -17.28 -21.55
CA GLU A 238 -11.52 -18.45 -22.20
C GLU A 238 -12.91 -18.13 -22.76
N ASN A 239 -13.72 -17.38 -22.00
CA ASN A 239 -14.96 -16.80 -22.51
C ASN A 239 -14.67 -15.52 -23.31
N SER A 240 -14.34 -15.70 -24.59
CA SER A 240 -13.97 -14.59 -25.50
C SER A 240 -15.13 -13.64 -25.84
N GLU A 241 -16.37 -14.12 -25.79
CA GLU A 241 -17.58 -13.31 -26.01
C GLU A 241 -17.73 -12.29 -24.88
N LEU A 242 -17.82 -12.75 -23.63
CA LEU A 242 -17.91 -11.88 -22.46
C LEU A 242 -16.68 -10.97 -22.33
N ALA A 243 -15.49 -11.47 -22.68
CA ALA A 243 -14.28 -10.64 -22.68
C ALA A 243 -14.36 -9.46 -23.67
N SER A 244 -14.96 -9.70 -24.84
CA SER A 244 -15.17 -8.67 -25.87
C SER A 244 -16.20 -7.64 -25.42
N GLU A 245 -17.29 -8.08 -24.79
CA GLU A 245 -18.30 -7.20 -24.19
C GLU A 245 -17.69 -6.33 -23.07
N VAL A 246 -16.90 -6.95 -22.17
CA VAL A 246 -16.19 -6.22 -21.12
C VAL A 246 -15.22 -5.21 -21.72
N MET A 247 -14.48 -5.54 -22.78
CA MET A 247 -13.59 -4.57 -23.42
C MET A 247 -14.35 -3.40 -24.05
N LEU A 248 -15.49 -3.66 -24.69
CA LEU A 248 -16.33 -2.60 -25.24
C LEU A 248 -16.82 -1.68 -24.11
N ALA A 249 -17.33 -2.26 -23.03
CA ALA A 249 -17.79 -1.52 -21.85
C ALA A 249 -16.68 -0.71 -21.18
N ILE A 250 -15.43 -1.19 -21.17
CA ILE A 250 -14.28 -0.41 -20.67
C ILE A 250 -14.04 0.84 -21.53
N ARG A 251 -14.03 0.68 -22.85
CA ARG A 251 -13.82 1.80 -23.79
C ARG A 251 -14.92 2.85 -23.67
N GLU A 252 -16.15 2.39 -23.45
CA GLU A 252 -17.33 3.25 -23.28
C GLU A 252 -17.54 3.74 -21.83
N ASN A 253 -16.65 3.34 -20.90
CA ASN A 253 -16.72 3.72 -19.49
C ASN A 253 -18.03 3.31 -18.79
N ARG A 254 -18.54 2.10 -19.09
CA ARG A 254 -19.79 1.53 -18.54
C ARG A 254 -19.58 0.31 -17.64
N VAL A 255 -18.36 -0.22 -17.57
CA VAL A 255 -18.06 -1.40 -16.74
C VAL A 255 -18.22 -1.08 -15.26
N GLN A 256 -18.85 -2.01 -14.53
CA GLN A 256 -18.94 -1.93 -13.08
C GLN A 256 -18.42 -3.21 -12.45
N LEU A 257 -17.57 -3.06 -11.44
CA LEU A 257 -16.82 -4.14 -10.82
C LEU A 257 -16.90 -4.00 -9.31
N GLU A 258 -17.54 -4.96 -8.65
CA GLU A 258 -17.87 -4.86 -7.24
C GLU A 258 -17.37 -6.09 -6.46
N PRO A 259 -16.92 -5.91 -5.20
CA PRO A 259 -16.68 -7.02 -4.29
C PRO A 259 -18.01 -7.64 -3.85
N LEU A 260 -18.00 -8.95 -3.60
CA LEU A 260 -19.08 -9.67 -2.94
C LEU A 260 -18.84 -9.70 -1.44
N ASN A 261 -19.81 -9.22 -0.67
CA ASN A 261 -19.77 -9.28 0.79
C ASN A 261 -20.41 -10.58 1.30
N GLU A 262 -19.87 -11.72 0.88
CA GLU A 262 -20.33 -13.04 1.33
C GLU A 262 -19.67 -13.44 2.65
N LEU A 263 -20.48 -13.87 3.63
CA LEU A 263 -19.99 -14.36 4.93
C LEU A 263 -19.06 -15.57 4.80
N LYS A 264 -19.23 -16.37 3.74
CA LYS A 264 -18.39 -17.52 3.41
C LYS A 264 -18.07 -17.51 1.92
N PRO A 265 -16.78 -17.46 1.53
CA PRO A 265 -16.38 -17.52 0.14
C PRO A 265 -16.86 -18.83 -0.49
N SER A 266 -17.58 -18.72 -1.60
CA SER A 266 -18.06 -19.88 -2.36
C SER A 266 -17.17 -20.14 -3.57
N VAL A 267 -16.85 -21.42 -3.82
CA VAL A 267 -16.18 -21.85 -5.04
C VAL A 267 -17.21 -21.88 -6.16
N ARG A 268 -16.91 -21.20 -7.27
CA ARG A 268 -17.79 -21.07 -8.44
C ARG A 268 -16.94 -21.17 -9.71
N ILE A 269 -17.60 -21.40 -10.83
CA ILE A 269 -16.96 -21.26 -12.14
C ILE A 269 -16.90 -19.76 -12.45
N CYS A 270 -15.69 -19.22 -12.61
CA CYS A 270 -15.46 -17.84 -13.01
C CYS A 270 -15.98 -17.63 -14.45
N SER A 271 -16.87 -16.65 -14.66
CA SER A 271 -17.54 -16.42 -15.95
C SER A 271 -16.58 -16.08 -17.10
N LEU A 272 -15.40 -15.50 -16.80
CA LEU A 272 -14.39 -15.14 -17.79
C LEU A 272 -13.37 -16.26 -18.02
N THR A 273 -12.80 -16.81 -16.94
CA THR A 273 -11.70 -17.79 -17.05
C THR A 273 -12.18 -19.24 -17.16
N ASN A 274 -13.49 -19.49 -17.04
CA ASN A 274 -14.11 -20.82 -17.03
C ASN A 274 -13.51 -21.80 -16.01
N ALA A 275 -12.88 -21.27 -14.95
CA ALA A 275 -12.15 -22.06 -13.97
C ALA A 275 -12.88 -22.09 -12.63
N SER A 276 -12.91 -23.25 -11.98
CA SER A 276 -13.45 -23.42 -10.63
C SER A 276 -12.52 -22.80 -9.59
N ARG A 277 -12.93 -21.66 -9.00
CA ARG A 277 -12.14 -20.84 -8.06
C ARG A 277 -13.06 -20.06 -7.12
N PHE A 278 -12.49 -19.44 -6.08
CA PHE A 278 -13.19 -18.38 -5.36
C PHE A 278 -13.41 -17.17 -6.26
N CYS A 279 -14.67 -16.71 -6.34
CA CYS A 279 -15.06 -15.54 -7.13
C CYS A 279 -15.63 -14.46 -6.20
N PRO A 280 -14.77 -13.70 -5.50
CA PRO A 280 -15.22 -12.69 -4.54
C PRO A 280 -15.63 -11.38 -5.21
N TYR A 281 -15.78 -11.35 -6.54
CA TYR A 281 -16.14 -10.17 -7.30
C TYR A 281 -17.23 -10.49 -8.32
N ARG A 282 -17.93 -9.45 -8.75
CA ARG A 282 -18.86 -9.48 -9.87
C ARG A 282 -18.62 -8.32 -10.82
N VAL A 283 -18.82 -8.57 -12.11
CA VAL A 283 -18.72 -7.56 -13.17
C VAL A 283 -20.04 -7.46 -13.93
N ARG A 284 -20.41 -6.25 -14.35
CA ARG A 284 -21.47 -5.97 -15.33
C ARG A 284 -20.97 -4.95 -16.36
N THR A 285 -21.50 -5.02 -17.57
CA THR A 285 -21.03 -4.23 -18.71
C THR A 285 -21.84 -2.97 -18.99
N GLY A 286 -22.94 -2.71 -18.25
CA GLY A 286 -23.87 -1.61 -18.51
C GLY A 286 -24.89 -1.36 -17.39
N ASP A 287 -25.99 -0.70 -17.76
CA ASP A 287 -27.00 -0.17 -16.84
C ASP A 287 -28.01 -1.23 -16.34
N GLU A 288 -29.03 -0.79 -15.62
CA GLU A 288 -30.04 -1.66 -15.00
C GLU A 288 -30.73 -2.56 -16.04
N GLY A 289 -30.41 -3.86 -16.00
CA GLY A 289 -30.95 -4.88 -16.90
C GLY A 289 -29.91 -5.91 -17.33
N GLU A 290 -28.62 -5.54 -17.34
CA GLU A 290 -27.54 -6.47 -17.67
C GLU A 290 -27.21 -7.41 -16.49
N GLN A 291 -26.88 -8.66 -16.83
CA GLN A 291 -26.61 -9.71 -15.85
C GLN A 291 -25.26 -9.48 -15.15
N TRP A 292 -25.21 -9.76 -13.84
CA TRP A 292 -23.95 -9.83 -13.10
C TRP A 292 -23.22 -11.15 -13.38
N HIS A 293 -21.93 -11.05 -13.68
CA HIS A 293 -21.04 -12.18 -13.91
C HIS A 293 -20.05 -12.32 -12.76
N PHE A 294 -19.96 -13.51 -12.16
CA PHE A 294 -19.01 -13.76 -11.07
C PHE A 294 -17.60 -13.96 -11.61
N VAL A 295 -16.64 -13.24 -11.05
CA VAL A 295 -15.25 -13.24 -11.53
C VAL A 295 -14.26 -13.49 -10.41
N SER A 296 -13.19 -14.21 -10.74
CA SER A 296 -12.08 -14.48 -9.83
C SER A 296 -11.22 -13.22 -9.61
N LEU A 297 -10.37 -13.25 -8.59
CA LEU A 297 -9.41 -12.16 -8.34
C LEU A 297 -8.47 -11.91 -9.53
N ILE A 298 -8.06 -12.96 -10.25
CA ILE A 298 -7.19 -12.84 -11.43
C ILE A 298 -7.92 -12.06 -12.54
N ALA A 299 -9.17 -12.43 -12.83
CA ALA A 299 -9.97 -11.73 -13.84
C ALA A 299 -10.23 -10.27 -13.43
N ARG A 300 -10.60 -10.04 -12.17
CA ARG A 300 -10.80 -8.70 -11.59
C ARG A 300 -9.58 -7.82 -11.73
N ASN A 301 -8.38 -8.32 -11.40
CA ASN A 301 -7.15 -7.53 -11.47
C ASN A 301 -6.77 -7.15 -12.91
N ARG A 302 -6.96 -8.08 -13.85
CA ARG A 302 -6.75 -7.82 -15.29
C ARG A 302 -7.71 -6.75 -15.81
N ILE A 303 -9.00 -6.86 -15.49
CA ILE A 303 -10.01 -5.85 -15.86
C ILE A 303 -9.65 -4.49 -15.25
N ALA A 304 -9.39 -4.43 -13.95
CA ALA A 304 -9.09 -3.19 -13.25
C ALA A 304 -7.85 -2.47 -13.82
N ALA A 305 -6.77 -3.20 -14.11
CA ALA A 305 -5.57 -2.60 -14.70
C ALA A 305 -5.85 -1.94 -16.07
N VAL A 306 -6.69 -2.58 -16.89
CA VAL A 306 -7.11 -2.03 -18.19
C VAL A 306 -8.04 -0.83 -18.00
N CYS A 307 -8.98 -0.90 -17.04
CA CYS A 307 -9.83 0.25 -16.69
C CYS A 307 -9.03 1.48 -16.27
N ASP A 308 -8.02 1.29 -15.40
CA ASP A 308 -7.16 2.37 -14.92
C ASP A 308 -6.41 3.02 -16.08
N PHE A 309 -5.90 2.22 -17.02
CA PHE A 309 -5.27 2.72 -18.25
C PHE A 309 -6.22 3.57 -19.08
N TYR A 310 -7.38 3.04 -19.50
CA TYR A 310 -8.34 3.80 -20.31
C TYR A 310 -8.89 5.05 -19.60
N THR A 311 -9.00 5.00 -18.27
CA THR A 311 -9.40 6.16 -17.47
C THR A 311 -8.35 7.25 -17.51
N CYS A 312 -7.08 6.90 -17.37
CA CYS A 312 -5.96 7.82 -17.54
C CYS A 312 -5.96 8.46 -18.93
N ILE A 313 -6.07 7.64 -19.99
CA ILE A 313 -6.10 8.14 -21.38
C ILE A 313 -7.24 9.15 -21.59
N ARG A 314 -8.45 8.84 -21.12
CA ARG A 314 -9.59 9.77 -21.17
C ARG A 314 -9.33 11.07 -20.42
N TYR A 315 -8.73 11.00 -19.23
CA TYR A 315 -8.46 12.20 -18.44
C TYR A 315 -7.40 13.09 -19.06
N LEU A 316 -6.38 12.49 -19.68
CA LEU A 316 -5.36 13.21 -20.44
C LEU A 316 -5.98 13.84 -21.71
N SER A 317 -6.78 13.09 -22.46
CA SER A 317 -7.42 13.59 -23.70
C SER A 317 -8.44 14.70 -23.45
N GLN A 318 -9.14 14.66 -22.31
CA GLN A 318 -10.08 15.71 -21.88
C GLN A 318 -9.39 16.90 -21.20
N GLY A 319 -8.08 16.79 -20.91
CA GLY A 319 -7.33 17.83 -20.21
C GLY A 319 -7.73 18.00 -18.73
N LEU A 320 -8.35 16.98 -18.12
CA LEU A 320 -8.69 16.94 -16.70
C LEU A 320 -7.45 16.82 -15.81
N ILE A 321 -6.38 16.23 -16.35
CA ILE A 321 -5.07 16.16 -15.72
C ILE A 321 -4.06 16.77 -16.68
N LYS A 322 -3.20 17.67 -16.18
CA LYS A 322 -2.14 18.33 -16.96
C LYS A 322 -0.78 18.19 -16.27
N PRO A 323 -0.25 16.97 -16.09
CA PRO A 323 1.07 16.78 -15.50
C PRO A 323 2.15 17.25 -16.48
N GLY A 324 3.37 17.46 -15.97
CA GLY A 324 4.53 17.65 -16.85
C GLY A 324 4.74 16.42 -17.76
N PRO A 325 5.48 16.57 -18.88
CA PRO A 325 5.84 15.47 -19.78
C PRO A 325 6.37 14.22 -19.06
N ARG A 326 7.32 14.42 -18.14
CA ARG A 326 7.95 13.35 -17.34
C ARG A 326 6.94 12.66 -16.43
N ASP A 327 6.13 13.42 -15.70
CA ASP A 327 5.19 12.85 -14.73
C ASP A 327 4.06 12.08 -15.42
N SER A 328 3.58 12.62 -16.54
CA SER A 328 2.60 11.95 -17.39
C SER A 328 3.15 10.63 -17.93
N TYR A 329 4.40 10.63 -18.37
CA TYR A 329 5.08 9.43 -18.85
C TYR A 329 5.14 8.35 -17.77
N PHE A 330 5.70 8.66 -16.59
CA PHE A 330 5.82 7.67 -15.51
C PHE A 330 4.48 7.21 -14.98
N HIS A 331 3.46 8.07 -15.00
CA HIS A 331 2.10 7.67 -14.67
C HIS A 331 1.59 6.60 -15.65
N VAL A 332 1.72 6.82 -16.96
CA VAL A 332 1.30 5.83 -17.97
C VAL A 332 2.17 4.56 -17.93
N VAL A 333 3.50 4.69 -17.73
CA VAL A 333 4.41 3.54 -17.57
C VAL A 333 4.02 2.69 -16.36
N ASN A 334 3.62 3.31 -15.24
CA ASN A 334 3.16 2.55 -14.09
C ASN A 334 1.84 1.80 -14.36
N LEU A 335 0.94 2.37 -15.17
CA LEU A 335 -0.27 1.66 -15.62
C LEU A 335 0.06 0.48 -16.53
N ARG A 336 1.03 0.65 -17.45
CA ARG A 336 1.56 -0.46 -18.26
C ARG A 336 2.20 -1.55 -17.41
N LYS A 337 2.96 -1.18 -16.36
CA LYS A 337 3.52 -2.11 -15.38
C LYS A 337 2.40 -2.90 -14.68
N ASN A 338 1.36 -2.23 -14.22
CA ASN A 338 0.23 -2.88 -13.56
C ASN A 338 -0.47 -3.91 -14.48
N MET A 339 -0.70 -3.55 -15.75
CA MET A 339 -1.24 -4.50 -16.73
C MET A 339 -0.26 -5.66 -16.99
N SER A 340 1.04 -5.38 -17.09
CA SER A 340 2.07 -6.41 -17.29
C SER A 340 2.17 -7.39 -16.12
N LEU A 341 1.96 -6.94 -14.89
CA LEU A 341 1.84 -7.82 -13.73
C LEU A 341 0.52 -8.61 -13.77
N ALA A 342 -0.59 -7.94 -14.08
CA ALA A 342 -1.92 -8.56 -14.10
C ALA A 342 -2.05 -9.67 -15.15
N LYS A 343 -1.50 -9.49 -16.36
CA LYS A 343 -1.50 -10.54 -17.41
C LYS A 343 -0.73 -11.80 -16.99
N LEU A 344 0.25 -11.66 -16.09
CA LEU A 344 1.03 -12.76 -15.51
C LEU A 344 0.39 -13.33 -14.23
N GLY A 345 -0.76 -12.81 -13.79
CA GLY A 345 -1.43 -13.23 -12.56
C GLY A 345 -0.80 -12.69 -11.28
N LEU A 346 0.05 -11.67 -11.38
CA LEU A 346 0.70 -11.02 -10.24
C LEU A 346 -0.13 -9.83 -9.73
N GLY A 347 -0.05 -9.57 -8.43
CA GLY A 347 -0.68 -8.41 -7.81
C GLY A 347 0.05 -7.11 -8.15
N PHE A 348 -0.67 -5.99 -8.07
CA PHE A 348 -0.11 -4.65 -8.15
C PHE A 348 -0.84 -3.74 -7.17
N VAL A 349 -0.17 -2.67 -6.73
CA VAL A 349 -0.79 -1.63 -5.90
C VAL A 349 -1.35 -0.55 -6.82
N PRO A 350 -2.68 -0.33 -6.85
CA PRO A 350 -3.23 0.83 -7.52
C PRO A 350 -2.70 2.08 -6.82
N ARG A 351 -2.03 2.98 -7.55
CA ARG A 351 -1.71 4.31 -7.01
C ARG A 351 -3.01 5.11 -6.96
N SER A 352 -3.79 4.93 -5.90
CA SER A 352 -4.90 5.82 -5.57
C SER A 352 -4.34 7.22 -5.31
N ASN A 353 -4.76 8.15 -6.15
CA ASN A 353 -4.52 9.59 -6.09
C ASN A 353 -3.10 10.04 -6.49
N ILE A 354 -3.10 10.79 -7.59
CA ILE A 354 -2.09 11.77 -7.95
C ILE A 354 -1.84 12.63 -6.71
N ARG A 355 -0.62 12.55 -6.16
CA ARG A 355 -0.14 13.60 -5.28
C ARG A 355 -0.03 14.84 -6.15
N HIS A 356 -1.05 15.70 -6.12
CA HIS A 356 -0.91 17.08 -6.50
C HIS A 356 0.04 17.70 -5.47
N HIS A 357 1.32 17.79 -5.83
CA HIS A 357 2.27 18.67 -5.18
C HIS A 357 2.25 20.03 -5.87
#